data_AF-A0A383RJR9-F1
#
_entry.id   AF-A0A383RJR9-F1
#
_cell.length_a   1.000
_cell.length_b   1.000
_cell.length_c   1.000
_cell.angle_alpha   90.00
_cell.angle_beta   90.00
_cell.angle_gamma   90.00
#
_symmetry.space_group_name_H-M   'P 1'
#
loop_
_entity.id
_entity.type
_entity.pdbx_description
1 polymer ?
#
loop_
_entity_poly.entity_id
_entity_poly.type
_entity_poly.pdbx_seq_one_letter_code
_entity_poly.pdbx_strand_id
1 'polypeptide(L)'
;MPFIRVSYMEEQYDTRQLEQISKGIMCALMRHFNVPEDDYFQVFHAHRAGEFFYSKDYLNVERNDGLLYIQITLKSGRSEQQKTSFYAMLAEELSNTVSIRKEDVFVVLVDNEFDDWSFGNGIAQMLDRQTKGVIGMAHRAIKPQVSKSLRELAPAFVDYSENVLFGDLWRREQLSLRDRSLITISALVAGGLMEQLPYHLRLSVENGLQQEEIVEVITHLAYYAGWPRAASALQVVEAIFGNKA
;
A
#
# COMPACT_ATOMS: atom_id res chain seq x y z
N MET A 1 6.73 8.44 -5.12
CA MET A 1 7.20 9.25 -6.24
C MET A 1 6.18 10.34 -6.54
N PRO A 2 6.20 11.45 -5.77
CA PRO A 2 5.43 12.64 -6.06
C PRO A 2 6.29 13.81 -6.58
N PHE A 3 5.76 14.59 -7.50
CA PHE A 3 6.26 15.93 -7.83
C PHE A 3 5.23 16.95 -7.39
N ILE A 4 5.65 17.90 -6.56
CA ILE A 4 4.77 18.85 -5.91
C ILE A 4 4.98 20.23 -6.50
N ARG A 5 3.88 20.85 -6.92
CA ARG A 5 3.81 22.28 -7.24
C ARG A 5 2.95 22.97 -6.19
N VAL A 6 3.53 23.98 -5.56
CA VAL A 6 2.81 24.84 -4.61
C VAL A 6 2.69 26.24 -5.23
N SER A 7 1.47 26.75 -5.30
CA SER A 7 1.18 28.12 -5.75
C SER A 7 0.52 28.90 -4.63
N TYR A 8 0.98 30.13 -4.43
CA TYR A 8 0.53 31.03 -3.36
C TYR A 8 0.60 32.47 -3.83
N MET A 9 -0.10 33.39 -3.14
CA MET A 9 -0.02 34.81 -3.46
C MET A 9 1.30 35.41 -2.96
N GLU A 10 1.93 36.26 -3.75
CA GLU A 10 3.17 36.97 -3.39
C GLU A 10 3.04 37.67 -2.02
N GLU A 11 4.16 37.75 -1.30
CA GLU A 11 4.28 38.37 0.03
C GLU A 11 3.52 37.67 1.18
N GLN A 12 2.75 36.60 0.91
CA GLN A 12 2.03 35.86 1.96
C GLN A 12 2.93 35.00 2.84
N TYR A 13 4.05 34.50 2.29
CA TYR A 13 4.95 33.58 3.00
C TYR A 13 6.41 33.97 2.82
N ASP A 14 7.14 33.98 3.93
CA ASP A 14 8.59 34.12 3.93
C ASP A 14 9.31 32.79 3.67
N THR A 15 10.62 32.86 3.41
CA THR A 15 11.45 31.68 3.12
C THR A 15 11.39 30.60 4.20
N ARG A 16 11.30 30.98 5.48
CA ARG A 16 11.24 30.03 6.60
C ARG A 16 9.90 29.32 6.63
N GLN A 17 8.81 30.04 6.42
CA GLN A 17 7.48 29.47 6.31
C GLN A 17 7.39 28.51 5.11
N LEU A 18 7.94 28.89 3.95
CA LEU A 18 8.00 28.01 2.77
C LEU A 18 8.79 26.71 3.04
N GLU A 19 9.91 26.80 3.75
CA GLU A 19 10.68 25.62 4.17
C GLU A 19 9.86 24.71 5.10
N GLN A 20 9.13 25.29 6.06
CA GLN A 20 8.25 24.55 6.96
C GLN A 20 7.08 23.90 6.21
N ILE A 21 6.46 24.60 5.26
CA ILE A 21 5.41 24.05 4.40
C ILE A 21 5.95 22.85 3.61
N SER A 22 7.14 22.99 3.02
CA SER A 22 7.78 21.94 2.23
C SER A 22 8.04 20.67 3.07
N LYS A 23 8.52 20.83 4.31
CA LYS A 23 8.70 19.74 5.27
C LYS A 23 7.38 19.13 5.74
N GLY A 24 6.35 19.95 5.98
CA GLY A 24 5.02 19.50 6.36
C GLY A 24 4.38 18.62 5.28
N ILE A 25 4.48 19.04 4.01
CA ILE A 25 4.06 18.24 2.86
C ILE A 25 4.80 16.91 2.84
N MET A 26 6.13 16.93 3.01
CA MET A 26 6.93 15.71 2.99
C MET A 26 6.57 14.74 4.13
N CYS A 27 6.37 15.27 5.35
CA CYS A 27 5.93 14.48 6.50
C CYS A 27 4.60 13.76 6.23
N ALA A 28 3.63 14.46 5.63
CA ALA A 28 2.34 13.88 5.26
C ALA A 28 2.48 12.77 4.20
N LEU A 29 3.30 13.01 3.18
CA LEU A 29 3.59 12.05 2.11
C LEU A 29 4.26 10.78 2.63
N MET A 30 5.25 10.91 3.52
CA MET A 30 5.93 9.76 4.14
C MET A 30 4.95 8.92 4.96
N ARG A 31 4.12 9.56 5.80
CA ARG A 31 3.21 8.85 6.71
C ARG A 31 2.04 8.16 6.00
N HIS A 32 1.43 8.80 5.02
CA HIS A 32 0.18 8.31 4.41
C HIS A 32 0.39 7.63 3.06
N PHE A 33 1.44 8.00 2.33
CA PHE A 33 1.75 7.43 1.02
C PHE A 33 3.05 6.61 1.01
N ASN A 34 3.72 6.41 2.16
CA ASN A 34 4.97 5.64 2.26
C ASN A 34 6.04 6.12 1.25
N VAL A 35 6.11 7.43 1.04
CA VAL A 35 7.10 8.05 0.16
C VAL A 35 8.47 8.01 0.86
N PRO A 36 9.57 7.59 0.20
CA PRO A 36 10.92 7.67 0.76
C PRO A 36 11.33 9.10 1.09
N GLU A 37 12.14 9.31 2.12
CA GLU A 37 12.57 10.65 2.56
C GLU A 37 13.34 11.42 1.47
N ASP A 38 14.09 10.71 0.64
CA ASP A 38 14.90 11.24 -0.45
C ASP A 38 14.12 11.48 -1.75
N ASP A 39 12.85 11.04 -1.82
CA ASP A 39 11.92 11.31 -2.92
C ASP A 39 11.30 12.71 -2.76
N TYR A 40 12.17 13.73 -2.84
CA TYR A 40 11.90 15.11 -2.47
C TYR A 40 11.97 16.05 -3.69
N PHE A 41 10.85 16.19 -4.41
CA PHE A 41 10.77 17.05 -5.59
C PHE A 41 9.62 18.05 -5.46
N GLN A 42 9.94 19.28 -5.04
CA GLN A 42 8.94 20.33 -4.78
C GLN A 42 9.36 21.66 -5.43
N VAL A 43 8.40 22.38 -5.98
CA VAL A 43 8.60 23.75 -6.48
C VAL A 43 7.51 24.68 -5.97
N PHE A 44 7.91 25.89 -5.58
CA PHE A 44 7.04 26.92 -5.02
C PHE A 44 7.03 28.11 -5.97
N HIS A 45 5.84 28.56 -6.35
CA HIS A 45 5.65 29.68 -7.26
C HIS A 45 4.70 30.70 -6.61
N ALA A 46 5.22 31.89 -6.37
CA ALA A 46 4.42 33.03 -5.96
C ALA A 46 3.72 33.64 -7.18
N HIS A 47 2.52 34.14 -6.99
CA HIS A 47 1.72 34.81 -8.03
C HIS A 47 1.27 36.18 -7.54
N ARG A 48 1.23 37.16 -8.44
CA ARG A 48 0.66 38.47 -8.12
C ARG A 48 -0.83 38.33 -7.85
N ALA A 49 -1.41 39.25 -7.09
CA ALA A 49 -2.86 39.26 -6.83
C ALA A 49 -3.71 39.26 -8.13
N GLY A 50 -3.20 39.84 -9.22
CA GLY A 50 -3.86 39.83 -10.54
C GLY A 50 -3.73 38.52 -11.34
N GLU A 51 -3.02 37.53 -10.81
CA GLU A 51 -2.78 36.22 -11.44
C GLU A 51 -3.35 35.06 -10.60
N PHE A 52 -3.77 35.34 -9.36
CA PHE A 52 -4.16 34.36 -8.37
C PHE A 52 -5.65 34.50 -8.02
N PHE A 53 -6.51 33.81 -8.78
CA PHE A 53 -7.97 33.90 -8.63
C PHE A 53 -8.54 32.65 -7.94
N TYR A 54 -9.43 32.87 -6.97
CA TYR A 54 -10.12 31.80 -6.25
C TYR A 54 -11.48 32.29 -5.74
N SER A 55 -12.41 31.36 -5.47
CA SER A 55 -13.67 31.71 -4.79
C SER A 55 -13.44 31.83 -3.29
N LYS A 56 -13.92 32.93 -2.69
CA LYS A 56 -13.87 33.15 -1.24
C LYS A 56 -14.76 32.18 -0.46
N ASP A 57 -15.80 31.65 -1.10
CA ASP A 57 -16.65 30.60 -0.54
C ASP A 57 -17.04 29.63 -1.65
N TYR A 58 -16.73 28.35 -1.47
CA TYR A 58 -17.16 27.27 -2.34
C TYR A 58 -17.22 25.97 -1.54
N LEU A 59 -18.35 25.27 -1.67
CA LEU A 59 -18.69 24.05 -0.90
C LEU A 59 -18.58 24.25 0.63
N ASN A 60 -19.00 25.43 1.13
CA ASN A 60 -18.95 25.80 2.55
C ASN A 60 -17.52 25.84 3.11
N VAL A 61 -16.55 26.27 2.30
CA VAL A 61 -15.16 26.47 2.72
C VAL A 61 -14.77 27.92 2.43
N GLU A 62 -14.63 28.71 3.49
CA GLU A 62 -14.28 30.13 3.43
C GLU A 62 -12.77 30.35 3.36
N ARG A 63 -12.31 31.01 2.29
CA ARG A 63 -10.89 31.21 1.98
C ARG A 63 -10.47 32.67 2.04
N ASN A 64 -9.19 32.90 2.34
CA ASN A 64 -8.55 34.20 2.23
C ASN A 64 -7.25 34.12 1.42
N ASP A 65 -6.53 35.24 1.33
CA ASP A 65 -5.35 35.37 0.47
C ASP A 65 -4.15 34.51 0.93
N GLY A 66 -4.20 33.93 2.13
CA GLY A 66 -3.29 32.89 2.60
C GLY A 66 -3.58 31.50 2.02
N LEU A 67 -4.27 31.41 0.88
CA LEU A 67 -4.57 30.16 0.18
C LEU A 67 -3.30 29.54 -0.43
N LEU A 68 -3.11 28.25 -0.17
CA LEU A 68 -2.11 27.40 -0.80
C LEU A 68 -2.77 26.43 -1.78
N TYR A 69 -2.43 26.54 -3.06
CA TYR A 69 -2.71 25.52 -4.06
C TYR A 69 -1.57 24.50 -4.11
N ILE A 70 -1.83 23.28 -3.66
CA ILE A 70 -0.87 22.18 -3.64
C ILE A 70 -1.31 21.14 -4.67
N GLN A 71 -0.64 21.11 -5.82
CA GLN A 71 -0.83 20.06 -6.82
C GLN A 71 0.27 19.01 -6.66
N ILE A 72 -0.12 17.76 -6.53
CA ILE A 72 0.78 16.62 -6.37
C ILE A 72 0.57 15.67 -7.54
N THR A 73 1.57 15.55 -8.41
CA THR A 73 1.60 14.54 -9.46
C THR A 73 2.27 13.30 -8.92
N LEU A 74 1.62 12.14 -8.95
CA LEU A 74 2.17 10.92 -8.36
C LEU A 74 1.70 9.67 -9.09
N LYS A 75 2.48 8.58 -8.94
CA LYS A 75 2.10 7.28 -9.49
C LYS A 75 0.76 6.80 -8.91
N SER A 76 -0.12 6.32 -9.79
CA SER A 76 -1.46 5.84 -9.48
C SER A 76 -1.49 4.72 -8.43
N GLY A 77 -2.63 4.52 -7.77
CA GLY A 77 -2.83 3.37 -6.86
C GLY A 77 -2.81 3.70 -5.37
N ARG A 78 -2.96 4.98 -4.98
CA ARG A 78 -3.34 5.32 -3.60
C ARG A 78 -4.82 5.06 -3.38
N SER A 79 -5.16 4.37 -2.30
CA SER A 79 -6.55 4.11 -1.94
C SER A 79 -7.28 5.39 -1.53
N GLU A 80 -8.61 5.36 -1.56
CA GLU A 80 -9.43 6.47 -1.08
C GLU A 80 -9.11 6.85 0.37
N GLN A 81 -8.96 5.84 1.24
CA GLN A 81 -8.59 6.04 2.65
C GLN A 81 -7.21 6.71 2.81
N GLN A 82 -6.23 6.31 2.00
CA GLN A 82 -4.92 6.97 2.01
C GLN A 82 -5.05 8.43 1.58
N LYS A 83 -5.80 8.71 0.50
CA LYS A 83 -5.99 10.06 -0.03
C LYS A 83 -6.69 10.96 1.00
N THR A 84 -7.80 10.51 1.61
CA THR A 84 -8.55 11.30 2.59
C THR A 84 -7.78 11.53 3.89
N SER A 85 -7.07 10.51 4.40
CA SER A 85 -6.23 10.67 5.59
C SER A 85 -5.03 11.58 5.37
N PHE A 86 -4.44 11.55 4.16
CA PHE A 86 -3.39 12.49 3.76
C PHE A 86 -3.89 13.94 3.77
N TYR A 87 -5.08 14.23 3.20
CA TYR A 87 -5.62 15.60 3.18
C TYR A 87 -5.83 16.15 4.60
N ALA A 88 -6.42 15.34 5.48
CA ALA A 88 -6.70 15.73 6.86
C ALA A 88 -5.40 16.02 7.63
N MET A 89 -4.41 15.12 7.53
CA MET A 89 -3.13 15.28 8.21
C MET A 89 -2.37 16.49 7.68
N LEU A 90 -2.31 16.70 6.36
CA LEU A 90 -1.59 17.82 5.77
C LEU A 90 -2.15 19.17 6.24
N ALA A 91 -3.48 19.34 6.19
CA ALA A 91 -4.12 20.57 6.66
C ALA A 91 -3.84 20.82 8.15
N GLU A 92 -3.84 19.76 8.96
CA GLU A 92 -3.52 19.84 10.39
C GLU A 92 -2.05 20.20 10.65
N GLU A 93 -1.12 19.56 9.97
CA GLU A 93 0.31 19.81 10.10
C GLU A 93 0.65 21.26 9.72
N LEU A 94 0.15 21.75 8.59
CA LEU A 94 0.41 23.12 8.12
C LEU A 94 -0.22 24.17 9.04
N SER A 95 -1.39 23.86 9.61
CA SER A 95 -2.03 24.74 10.58
C SER A 95 -1.26 24.84 11.89
N ASN A 96 -0.75 23.71 12.40
CA ASN A 96 0.02 23.70 13.63
C ASN A 96 1.42 24.31 13.48
N THR A 97 2.08 24.11 12.34
CA THR A 97 3.50 24.47 12.16
C THR A 97 3.71 25.86 11.58
N VAL A 98 2.84 26.31 10.68
CA VAL A 98 2.99 27.58 9.94
C VAL A 98 1.79 28.52 10.18
N SER A 99 0.83 28.12 11.03
CA SER A 99 -0.37 28.89 11.34
C SER A 99 -1.24 29.20 10.13
N ILE A 100 -1.20 28.33 9.11
CA ILE A 100 -2.09 28.39 7.96
C ILE A 100 -3.48 27.89 8.37
N ARG A 101 -4.53 28.54 7.89
CA ARG A 101 -5.90 28.07 8.12
C ARG A 101 -6.14 26.77 7.35
N LYS A 102 -6.81 25.80 7.98
CA LYS A 102 -7.10 24.50 7.33
C LYS A 102 -7.94 24.71 6.06
N GLU A 103 -8.81 25.71 6.05
CA GLU A 103 -9.67 26.09 4.92
C GLU A 103 -8.87 26.62 3.72
N ASP A 104 -7.68 27.16 3.99
CA ASP A 104 -6.77 27.76 3.01
C ASP A 104 -5.74 26.75 2.47
N VAL A 105 -5.91 25.44 2.74
CA VAL A 105 -5.10 24.37 2.16
C VAL A 105 -5.91 23.66 1.07
N PHE A 106 -5.58 23.91 -0.20
CA PHE A 106 -6.24 23.31 -1.35
C PHE A 106 -5.33 22.27 -2.00
N VAL A 107 -5.80 21.04 -2.13
CA VAL A 107 -4.98 19.92 -2.66
C VAL A 107 -5.62 19.32 -3.91
N VAL A 108 -4.80 19.11 -4.94
CA VAL A 108 -5.17 18.33 -6.13
C VAL A 108 -4.16 17.19 -6.30
N LEU A 109 -4.65 15.97 -6.39
CA LEU A 109 -3.84 14.82 -6.80
C LEU A 109 -4.03 14.57 -8.30
N VAL A 110 -2.92 14.42 -9.01
CA VAL A 110 -2.88 14.05 -10.43
C VAL A 110 -2.16 12.72 -10.54
N ASP A 111 -2.88 11.69 -10.99
CA ASP A 111 -2.34 10.34 -11.10
C ASP A 111 -1.61 10.17 -12.45
N ASN A 112 -0.49 9.46 -12.44
CA ASN A 112 0.26 9.03 -13.64
C ASN A 112 0.85 7.61 -13.47
N GLU A 113 1.57 7.09 -14.46
CA GLU A 113 2.12 5.74 -14.46
C GLU A 113 3.66 5.70 -14.36
N PHE A 114 4.24 4.50 -14.28
CA PHE A 114 5.67 4.32 -14.04
C PHE A 114 6.57 4.82 -15.19
N ASP A 115 6.09 4.76 -16.43
CA ASP A 115 6.76 5.25 -17.65
C ASP A 115 6.78 6.77 -17.77
N ASP A 116 5.95 7.49 -17.02
CA ASP A 116 5.83 8.94 -17.09
C ASP A 116 6.95 9.69 -16.35
N TRP A 117 7.91 8.97 -15.74
CA TRP A 117 8.94 9.55 -14.88
C TRP A 117 10.36 9.32 -15.40
N SER A 118 11.10 10.42 -15.58
CA SER A 118 12.56 10.40 -15.67
C SER A 118 13.15 11.36 -14.64
N PHE A 119 13.94 10.82 -13.71
CA PHE A 119 14.61 11.61 -12.66
C PHE A 119 15.97 12.17 -13.11
N GLY A 120 16.34 11.93 -14.37
CA GLY A 120 17.61 12.35 -14.94
C GLY A 120 18.17 11.33 -15.93
N ASN A 121 19.24 11.72 -16.62
CA ASN A 121 19.95 10.91 -17.60
C ASN A 121 19.10 10.38 -18.77
N GLY A 122 17.87 10.90 -18.96
CA GLY A 122 16.95 10.46 -20.00
C GLY A 122 16.44 9.02 -19.83
N ILE A 123 16.53 8.47 -18.62
CA ILE A 123 16.13 7.09 -18.31
C ILE A 123 14.80 7.14 -17.57
N ALA A 124 13.88 6.22 -17.87
CA ALA A 124 12.70 5.98 -17.05
C ALA A 124 13.04 5.01 -15.91
N GLN A 125 13.67 5.50 -14.83
CA GLN A 125 14.18 4.65 -13.75
C GLN A 125 13.08 3.83 -13.07
N MET A 126 11.84 4.30 -13.16
CA MET A 126 10.67 3.62 -12.61
C MET A 126 10.23 2.39 -13.42
N LEU A 127 10.61 2.27 -14.70
CA LEU A 127 10.43 1.05 -15.50
C LEU A 127 11.46 -0.03 -15.15
N ASP A 128 12.70 0.37 -14.88
CA ASP A 128 13.75 -0.53 -14.39
C ASP A 128 13.40 -1.08 -12.99
N ARG A 129 12.70 -0.29 -12.17
CA ARG A 129 12.11 -0.75 -10.90
C ARG A 129 11.00 -1.79 -11.10
N GLN A 130 10.28 -1.77 -12.21
CA GLN A 130 9.35 -2.85 -12.58
C GLN A 130 10.06 -4.12 -13.06
N THR A 131 11.19 -4.00 -13.76
CA THR A 131 11.85 -5.15 -14.43
C THR A 131 12.99 -5.80 -13.63
N LYS A 132 13.62 -5.10 -12.67
CA LYS A 132 14.76 -5.65 -11.87
C LYS A 132 14.44 -6.04 -10.42
N GLY A 133 13.31 -5.61 -9.86
CA GLY A 133 12.87 -5.97 -8.51
C GLY A 133 13.65 -5.31 -7.34
N VAL A 134 12.88 -4.91 -6.32
CA VAL A 134 13.24 -4.68 -4.89
C VAL A 134 13.97 -3.34 -4.64
N ILE A 135 13.43 -2.35 -3.92
CA ILE A 135 12.88 -2.37 -2.55
C ILE A 135 11.68 -1.39 -2.42
N GLY A 136 10.53 -1.93 -1.98
CA GLY A 136 9.32 -1.20 -1.54
C GLY A 136 8.11 -1.35 -2.46
N MET A 137 7.19 -2.32 -2.32
CA MET A 137 6.93 -3.26 -1.22
C MET A 137 6.32 -4.57 -1.76
N ALA A 138 7.14 -5.42 -2.40
CA ALA A 138 6.76 -6.82 -2.62
C ALA A 138 6.29 -7.44 -1.30
N HIS A 139 5.21 -8.25 -1.35
CA HIS A 139 4.66 -8.92 -0.17
C HIS A 139 5.77 -9.55 0.68
N ARG A 140 5.57 -9.54 2.01
CA ARG A 140 6.55 -10.03 2.98
C ARG A 140 7.06 -11.40 2.54
N ALA A 141 8.37 -11.62 2.66
CA ALA A 141 8.95 -12.91 2.33
C ALA A 141 8.36 -13.99 3.22
N ILE A 142 7.86 -15.07 2.61
CA ILE A 142 7.38 -16.24 3.33
C ILE A 142 8.54 -17.24 3.36
N LYS A 143 8.91 -17.67 4.57
CA LYS A 143 9.94 -18.70 4.73
C LYS A 143 9.27 -20.07 4.56
N PRO A 144 9.61 -20.84 3.51
CA PRO A 144 9.13 -22.21 3.42
C PRO A 144 9.74 -23.05 4.53
N GLN A 145 8.97 -24.00 5.06
CA GLN A 145 9.48 -25.00 5.97
C GLN A 145 9.98 -26.20 5.18
N VAL A 146 11.26 -26.19 4.81
CA VAL A 146 11.91 -27.30 4.09
C VAL A 146 12.92 -27.97 5.00
N SER A 147 12.79 -29.30 5.18
CA SER A 147 13.77 -30.07 5.97
C SER A 147 15.12 -30.17 5.24
N LYS A 148 16.21 -30.31 6.01
CA LYS A 148 17.54 -30.57 5.43
C LYS A 148 17.56 -31.83 4.56
N SER A 149 16.89 -32.89 5.02
CA SER A 149 16.76 -34.15 4.28
C SER A 149 16.07 -33.98 2.92
N LEU A 150 15.05 -33.12 2.82
CA LEU A 150 14.35 -32.88 1.56
C LEU A 150 15.21 -32.07 0.58
N ARG A 151 16.05 -31.16 1.08
CA ARG A 151 17.02 -30.42 0.25
C ARG A 151 18.07 -31.33 -0.35
N GLU A 152 18.56 -32.31 0.42
CA GLU A 152 19.51 -33.30 -0.07
C GLU A 152 18.86 -34.25 -1.09
N LEU A 153 17.61 -34.68 -0.82
CA LEU A 153 16.89 -35.63 -1.67
C LEU A 153 16.42 -35.02 -3.00
N ALA A 154 15.90 -33.79 -2.96
CA ALA A 154 15.23 -33.15 -4.10
C ALA A 154 15.59 -31.65 -4.21
N PRO A 155 16.86 -31.30 -4.46
CA PRO A 155 17.33 -29.91 -4.44
C PRO A 155 16.56 -29.00 -5.39
N ALA A 156 16.26 -29.45 -6.62
CA ALA A 156 15.47 -28.66 -7.56
C ALA A 156 14.07 -28.32 -7.06
N PHE A 157 13.40 -29.24 -6.35
CA PHE A 157 12.09 -28.98 -5.76
C PHE A 157 12.16 -27.91 -4.67
N VAL A 158 13.22 -27.97 -3.85
CA VAL A 158 13.47 -26.96 -2.81
C VAL A 158 13.77 -25.61 -3.45
N ASP A 159 14.59 -25.58 -4.49
CA ASP A 159 14.92 -24.35 -5.22
C ASP A 159 13.68 -23.72 -5.87
N TYR A 160 12.78 -24.52 -6.45
CA TYR A 160 11.50 -24.02 -6.96
C TYR A 160 10.59 -23.51 -5.85
N SER A 161 10.57 -24.20 -4.70
CA SER A 161 9.78 -23.76 -3.55
C SER A 161 10.27 -22.41 -3.02
N GLU A 162 11.59 -22.25 -2.88
CA GLU A 162 12.20 -21.06 -2.31
C GLU A 162 12.21 -19.88 -3.27
N ASN A 163 12.63 -20.09 -4.52
CA ASN A 163 12.90 -19.00 -5.45
C ASN A 163 11.70 -18.67 -6.33
N VAL A 164 10.88 -19.67 -6.71
CA VAL A 164 9.77 -19.47 -7.63
C VAL A 164 8.46 -19.33 -6.87
N LEU A 165 8.10 -20.31 -6.04
CA LEU A 165 6.83 -20.30 -5.31
C LEU A 165 6.80 -19.17 -4.28
N PHE A 166 7.67 -19.22 -3.26
CA PHE A 166 7.68 -18.20 -2.20
C PHE A 166 8.55 -16.99 -2.53
N GLY A 167 9.53 -17.15 -3.43
CA GLY A 167 10.44 -16.08 -3.84
C GLY A 167 9.89 -15.13 -4.91
N ASP A 168 8.94 -15.57 -5.74
CA ASP A 168 8.28 -14.76 -6.77
C ASP A 168 6.75 -14.83 -6.65
N LEU A 169 6.13 -15.99 -6.89
CA LEU A 169 4.67 -16.10 -7.05
C LEU A 169 3.88 -15.53 -5.86
N TRP A 170 4.28 -15.87 -4.64
CA TRP A 170 3.64 -15.33 -3.42
C TRP A 170 4.01 -13.88 -3.10
N ARG A 171 5.05 -13.35 -3.75
CA ARG A 171 5.48 -11.96 -3.60
C ARG A 171 4.76 -10.99 -4.52
N ARG A 172 4.13 -11.51 -5.57
CA ARG A 172 3.36 -10.75 -6.56
C ARG A 172 2.13 -10.07 -5.95
N GLU A 173 1.93 -8.80 -6.25
CA GLU A 173 1.00 -7.92 -5.55
C GLU A 173 -0.43 -7.91 -6.12
N GLN A 174 -0.67 -8.52 -7.29
CA GLN A 174 -2.00 -8.52 -7.93
C GLN A 174 -3.09 -9.20 -7.08
N LEU A 175 -2.68 -10.02 -6.10
CA LEU A 175 -3.53 -10.54 -5.03
C LEU A 175 -2.86 -10.26 -3.70
N SER A 176 -3.64 -9.87 -2.70
CA SER A 176 -3.14 -9.70 -1.33
C SER A 176 -2.65 -11.05 -0.77
N LEU A 177 -1.75 -11.02 0.22
CA LEU A 177 -1.34 -12.24 0.91
C LEU A 177 -2.52 -12.96 1.57
N ARG A 178 -3.50 -12.19 2.06
CA ARG A 178 -4.77 -12.72 2.57
C ARG A 178 -5.48 -13.53 1.48
N ASP A 179 -5.73 -12.93 0.32
CA ASP A 179 -6.47 -13.60 -0.76
C ASP A 179 -5.71 -14.80 -1.33
N ARG A 180 -4.37 -14.72 -1.41
CA ARG A 180 -3.53 -15.86 -1.80
C ARG A 180 -3.67 -17.02 -0.84
N SER A 181 -3.65 -16.75 0.47
CA SER A 181 -3.89 -17.77 1.49
C SER A 181 -5.30 -18.34 1.37
N LEU A 182 -6.33 -17.50 1.20
CA LEU A 182 -7.72 -17.91 1.01
C LEU A 182 -7.89 -18.84 -0.20
N ILE A 183 -7.31 -18.47 -1.35
CA ILE A 183 -7.35 -19.29 -2.57
C ILE A 183 -6.61 -20.61 -2.35
N THR A 184 -5.46 -20.57 -1.68
CA THR A 184 -4.65 -21.77 -1.42
C THR A 184 -5.39 -22.75 -0.51
N ILE A 185 -5.93 -22.30 0.63
CA ILE A 185 -6.71 -23.18 1.51
C ILE A 185 -7.93 -23.73 0.78
N SER A 186 -8.61 -22.90 -0.04
CA SER A 186 -9.79 -23.34 -0.79
C SER A 186 -9.43 -24.45 -1.79
N ALA A 187 -8.33 -24.29 -2.52
CA ALA A 187 -7.83 -25.27 -3.47
C ALA A 187 -7.40 -26.58 -2.77
N LEU A 188 -6.73 -26.49 -1.62
CA LEU A 188 -6.31 -27.67 -0.85
C LEU A 188 -7.52 -28.45 -0.32
N VAL A 189 -8.51 -27.78 0.24
CA VAL A 189 -9.76 -28.40 0.71
C VAL A 189 -10.52 -29.03 -0.45
N ALA A 190 -10.70 -28.28 -1.55
CA ALA A 190 -11.37 -28.78 -2.73
C ALA A 190 -10.65 -29.98 -3.35
N GLY A 191 -9.31 -30.01 -3.34
CA GLY A 191 -8.48 -31.11 -3.82
C GLY A 191 -8.37 -32.30 -2.85
N GLY A 192 -8.78 -32.14 -1.59
CA GLY A 192 -8.64 -33.17 -0.56
C GLY A 192 -7.22 -33.34 0.00
N LEU A 193 -6.38 -32.31 -0.10
CA LEU A 193 -4.95 -32.31 0.25
C LEU A 193 -4.73 -31.87 1.72
N MET A 194 -5.28 -32.65 2.66
CA MET A 194 -5.36 -32.27 4.08
C MET A 194 -4.00 -32.16 4.77
N GLU A 195 -3.00 -32.88 4.27
CA GLU A 195 -1.64 -32.92 4.80
C GLU A 195 -0.91 -31.59 4.64
N GLN A 196 -1.32 -30.76 3.67
CA GLN A 196 -0.75 -29.43 3.43
C GLN A 196 -1.47 -28.34 4.23
N LEU A 197 -2.71 -28.58 4.66
CA LEU A 197 -3.52 -27.58 5.36
C LEU A 197 -2.85 -27.04 6.64
N PRO A 198 -2.14 -27.83 7.48
CA PRO A 198 -1.58 -27.29 8.71
C PRO A 198 -0.64 -26.11 8.52
N TYR A 199 0.22 -26.17 7.51
CA TYR A 199 1.11 -25.05 7.19
C TYR A 199 0.31 -23.85 6.66
N HIS A 200 -0.59 -24.08 5.71
CA HIS A 200 -1.33 -23.00 5.04
C HIS A 200 -2.40 -22.34 5.92
N LEU A 201 -2.96 -23.04 6.91
CA LEU A 201 -3.90 -22.47 7.89
C LEU A 201 -3.18 -21.52 8.87
N ARG A 202 -1.97 -21.87 9.33
CA ARG A 202 -1.17 -20.93 10.14
C ARG A 202 -0.77 -19.71 9.31
N LEU A 203 -0.29 -19.96 8.09
CA LEU A 203 0.09 -18.90 7.16
C LEU A 203 -1.10 -18.00 6.79
N SER A 204 -2.33 -18.53 6.69
CA SER A 204 -3.52 -17.73 6.39
C SER A 204 -3.84 -16.75 7.52
N VAL A 205 -3.73 -17.18 8.78
CA VAL A 205 -3.93 -16.30 9.94
C VAL A 205 -2.85 -15.23 10.02
N GLU A 206 -1.58 -15.60 9.82
CA GLU A 206 -0.50 -14.60 9.76
C GLU A 206 -0.68 -13.58 8.62
N ASN A 207 -1.35 -13.99 7.54
CA ASN A 207 -1.67 -13.13 6.40
C ASN A 207 -3.01 -12.38 6.57
N GLY A 208 -3.66 -12.48 7.74
CA GLY A 208 -4.80 -11.66 8.13
C GLY A 208 -6.19 -12.28 7.91
N LEU A 209 -6.29 -13.60 7.67
CA LEU A 209 -7.58 -14.28 7.79
C LEU A 209 -7.94 -14.53 9.25
N GLN A 210 -9.20 -14.34 9.59
CA GLN A 210 -9.76 -14.77 10.88
C GLN A 210 -10.19 -16.24 10.82
N GLN A 211 -10.19 -16.90 11.98
CA GLN A 211 -10.62 -18.30 12.08
C GLN A 211 -12.06 -18.49 11.60
N GLU A 212 -12.94 -17.55 11.91
CA GLU A 212 -14.34 -17.55 11.48
C GLU A 212 -14.46 -17.49 9.95
N GLU A 213 -13.63 -16.68 9.30
CA GLU A 213 -13.59 -16.60 7.83
C GLU A 213 -13.12 -17.92 7.20
N ILE A 214 -12.13 -18.58 7.80
CA ILE A 214 -11.64 -19.89 7.36
C ILE A 214 -12.74 -20.95 7.50
N VAL A 215 -13.43 -20.99 8.64
CA VAL A 215 -14.54 -21.93 8.89
C VAL A 215 -15.69 -21.69 7.91
N GLU A 216 -16.05 -20.43 7.64
CA GLU A 216 -17.10 -20.09 6.69
C GLU A 216 -16.74 -20.55 5.28
N VAL A 217 -15.50 -20.33 4.83
CA VAL A 217 -15.04 -20.76 3.50
C VAL A 217 -15.10 -22.28 3.36
N ILE A 218 -14.66 -23.03 4.37
CA ILE A 218 -14.71 -24.51 4.34
C ILE A 218 -16.16 -25.00 4.34
N THR A 219 -17.03 -24.36 5.12
CA THR A 219 -18.46 -24.67 5.17
C THR A 219 -19.12 -24.40 3.82
N HIS A 220 -18.79 -23.28 3.19
CA HIS A 220 -19.26 -22.95 1.85
C HIS A 220 -18.79 -23.97 0.80
N LEU A 221 -17.53 -24.40 0.90
CA LEU A 221 -16.97 -25.43 0.01
C LEU A 221 -17.64 -26.80 0.16
N ALA A 222 -18.33 -27.10 1.27
CA ALA A 222 -19.05 -28.36 1.43
C ALA A 222 -20.10 -28.59 0.32
N TYR A 223 -20.69 -27.52 -0.20
CA TYR A 223 -21.68 -27.57 -1.28
C TYR A 223 -21.08 -27.87 -2.66
N TYR A 224 -19.81 -27.53 -2.87
CA TYR A 224 -19.16 -27.64 -4.19
C TYR A 224 -18.10 -28.75 -4.25
N ALA A 225 -17.39 -28.98 -3.15
CA ALA A 225 -16.36 -29.99 -3.01
C ALA A 225 -16.83 -31.23 -2.24
N GLY A 226 -18.03 -31.19 -1.67
CA GLY A 226 -18.66 -32.30 -0.95
C GLY A 226 -18.40 -32.31 0.56
N TRP A 227 -19.40 -32.79 1.30
CA TRP A 227 -19.38 -32.85 2.76
C TRP A 227 -18.16 -33.57 3.36
N PRO A 228 -17.68 -34.72 2.83
CA PRO A 228 -16.53 -35.41 3.42
C PRO A 228 -15.25 -34.57 3.42
N ARG A 229 -14.97 -33.82 2.35
CA ARG A 229 -13.77 -32.97 2.26
C ARG A 229 -13.85 -31.80 3.24
N ALA A 230 -15.01 -31.14 3.33
CA ALA A 230 -15.22 -30.07 4.29
C ALA A 230 -15.11 -30.55 5.74
N ALA A 231 -15.73 -31.69 6.08
CA ALA A 231 -15.66 -32.27 7.41
C ALA A 231 -14.22 -32.62 7.82
N SER A 232 -13.44 -33.25 6.95
CA SER A 232 -12.02 -33.54 7.21
C SER A 232 -11.19 -32.26 7.36
N ALA A 233 -11.45 -31.23 6.56
CA ALA A 233 -10.76 -29.94 6.70
C ALA A 233 -11.09 -29.25 8.04
N LEU A 234 -12.36 -29.29 8.48
CA LEU A 234 -12.78 -28.73 9.77
C LEU A 234 -12.12 -29.46 10.96
N GLN A 235 -11.90 -30.78 10.87
CA GLN A 235 -11.12 -31.52 11.89
C GLN A 235 -9.67 -31.01 11.97
N VAL A 236 -9.06 -30.67 10.83
CA VAL A 236 -7.71 -30.08 10.82
C VAL A 236 -7.71 -28.67 11.42
N VAL A 237 -8.73 -27.86 11.12
CA VAL A 237 -8.92 -26.53 11.73
C VAL A 237 -9.06 -26.65 13.25
N GLU A 238 -9.89 -27.58 13.74
CA GLU A 238 -10.06 -27.87 15.17
C GLU A 238 -8.73 -28.30 15.81
N ALA A 239 -7.95 -29.16 15.15
CA ALA A 239 -6.66 -29.61 15.68
C ALA A 239 -5.61 -28.49 15.79
N ILE A 240 -5.72 -27.42 14.99
CA ILE A 240 -4.75 -26.32 14.94
C ILE A 240 -5.17 -25.15 15.83
N PHE A 241 -6.45 -24.80 15.82
CA PHE A 241 -6.97 -23.60 16.50
C PHE A 241 -7.87 -23.92 17.70
N GLY A 242 -8.35 -25.16 17.82
CA GLY A 242 -9.09 -25.60 18.99
C GLY A 242 -8.18 -25.57 20.22
N ASN A 243 -8.48 -24.67 21.15
CA ASN A 243 -7.79 -24.65 22.42
C ASN A 243 -7.95 -26.00 23.14
N LYS A 244 -6.82 -26.54 23.59
CA LYS A 244 -6.78 -27.27 24.87
C LYS A 244 -7.36 -26.32 25.93
N ALA A 245 -8.46 -26.74 26.54
CA ALA A 245 -8.95 -26.16 27.79
C ALA A 245 -7.85 -26.18 28.87
#